data_AF-A0A3D2VYT5-F1
#
_entry.id   AF-A0A3D2VYT5-F1
#
_cell.length_a   1.000
_cell.length_b   1.000
_cell.length_c   1.000
_cell.angle_alpha   90.00
_cell.angle_beta   90.00
_cell.angle_gamma   90.00
#
_symmetry.space_group_name_H-M   'P 1'
#
loop_
_entity.id
_entity.type
_entity.pdbx_description
1 polymer ?
#
loop_
_entity_poly.entity_id
_entity_poly.type
_entity_poly.pdbx_seq_one_letter_code
_entity_poly.pdbx_strand_id
1 'polypeptide(L)'
;MGAALLRRPETIVPSAQDASLALESSRVLSRHLSGENDLRFALPKPHEGETIVLPASAGRLLIEMLTQMAQGNPVMLMPLHAELTTQEAAEHLNVSRPYLVGLLEKGEIPFRKVGTHRRVMFSDLLSYKDKIDQARLESLDKLAEEAQKLDMGY
;
A
#
# COMPACT_ATOMS: atom_id res chain seq x y z
N MET A 1 -21.45 -20.92 -2.03
CA MET A 1 -20.58 -19.82 -2.53
C MET A 1 -19.23 -20.00 -1.86
N GLY A 2 -18.23 -20.40 -2.64
CA GLY A 2 -16.95 -20.91 -2.12
C GLY A 2 -16.19 -19.84 -1.35
N ALA A 3 -15.69 -20.22 -0.18
CA ALA A 3 -14.68 -19.45 0.54
C ALA A 3 -13.50 -19.26 -0.42
N ALA A 4 -13.32 -18.04 -0.92
CA ALA A 4 -12.07 -17.64 -1.54
C ALA A 4 -10.99 -17.90 -0.48
N LEU A 5 -10.19 -18.93 -0.71
CA LEU A 5 -8.99 -19.20 0.07
C LEU A 5 -8.18 -17.90 0.02
N LEU A 6 -8.21 -17.14 1.10
CA LEU A 6 -7.34 -15.99 1.34
C LEU A 6 -5.92 -16.55 1.34
N ARG A 7 -5.30 -16.68 0.16
CA ARG A 7 -3.85 -16.83 0.07
C ARG A 7 -3.31 -15.64 0.84
N ARG A 8 -2.58 -15.91 1.92
CA ARG A 8 -1.87 -14.85 2.64
C ARG A 8 -1.06 -14.09 1.59
N PRO A 9 -1.19 -12.76 1.52
CA PRO A 9 -0.41 -11.99 0.58
C PRO A 9 1.07 -12.27 0.86
N GLU A 10 1.76 -12.78 -0.14
CA GLU A 10 3.14 -13.20 -0.03
C GLU A 10 4.02 -11.93 -0.04
N THR A 11 4.82 -11.77 1.02
CA THR A 11 5.82 -10.71 1.08
C THR A 11 7.05 -11.17 0.29
N ILE A 12 7.41 -10.43 -0.74
CA ILE A 12 8.63 -10.66 -1.50
C ILE A 12 9.72 -9.77 -0.91
N VAL A 13 10.79 -10.39 -0.40
CA VAL A 13 12.01 -9.68 0.01
C VAL A 13 12.99 -9.76 -1.16
N PRO A 14 13.33 -8.63 -1.82
CA PRO A 14 14.17 -8.66 -3.01
C PRO A 14 15.59 -9.09 -2.67
N SER A 15 16.17 -9.97 -3.50
CA SER A 15 17.61 -10.22 -3.49
C SER A 15 18.36 -9.04 -4.11
N ALA A 16 19.69 -9.00 -3.96
CA ALA A 16 20.52 -8.00 -4.64
C ALA A 16 20.38 -8.05 -6.17
N GLN A 17 20.17 -9.24 -6.73
CA GLN A 17 19.91 -9.42 -8.16
C GLN A 17 18.53 -8.84 -8.55
N ASP A 18 17.50 -9.12 -7.76
CA ASP A 18 16.16 -8.57 -7.99
C ASP A 18 16.16 -7.05 -7.93
N ALA A 19 16.84 -6.46 -6.94
CA ALA A 19 16.94 -5.01 -6.80
C ALA A 19 17.61 -4.36 -8.02
N SER A 20 18.70 -4.96 -8.53
CA SER A 20 19.37 -4.47 -9.73
C SER A 20 18.47 -4.55 -10.96
N LEU A 21 17.81 -5.70 -11.18
CA LEU A 21 16.89 -5.89 -12.31
C LEU A 21 15.67 -4.97 -12.21
N ALA A 22 15.15 -4.74 -11.00
CA ALA A 22 14.03 -3.86 -10.75
C ALA A 22 14.38 -2.39 -11.04
N LEU A 23 15.60 -1.95 -10.72
CA LEU A 23 16.09 -0.62 -11.06
C LEU A 23 16.15 -0.40 -12.57
N GLU A 24 16.70 -1.37 -13.31
CA GLU A 24 16.75 -1.31 -14.77
C GLU A 24 15.34 -1.31 -15.38
N SER A 25 14.51 -2.26 -14.95
CA SER A 25 13.16 -2.46 -15.49
C SER A 25 12.25 -1.26 -15.20
N SER A 26 12.27 -0.71 -13.98
CA SER A 26 11.47 0.47 -13.61
C SER A 26 11.83 1.69 -14.47
N ARG A 27 13.12 1.91 -14.78
CA ARG A 27 13.58 2.98 -15.68
C ARG A 27 13.14 2.79 -17.12
N VAL A 28 13.13 1.55 -17.62
CA VAL A 28 12.61 1.26 -18.96
C VAL A 28 11.11 1.51 -19.00
N LEU A 29 10.37 0.93 -18.05
CA LEU A 29 8.91 1.03 -18.00
C LEU A 29 8.42 2.46 -17.83
N SER A 30 9.05 3.27 -16.98
CA SER A 30 8.65 4.66 -16.75
C SER A 30 8.77 5.54 -18.00
N ARG A 31 9.74 5.26 -18.89
CA ARG A 31 9.87 5.97 -20.17
C ARG A 31 8.75 5.62 -21.15
N HIS A 32 8.25 4.39 -21.10
CA HIS A 32 7.24 3.89 -22.03
C HIS A 32 5.80 4.09 -21.53
N LEU A 33 5.61 4.24 -20.22
CA LEU A 33 4.31 4.54 -19.62
C LEU A 33 4.06 6.05 -19.62
N SER A 34 3.88 6.63 -20.81
CA SER A 34 3.47 8.02 -20.98
C SER A 34 1.95 8.09 -21.22
N GLY A 35 1.19 8.57 -20.24
CA GLY A 35 -0.26 8.80 -20.35
C GLY A 35 -1.13 7.59 -19.95
N GLU A 36 -2.24 7.39 -20.67
CA GLU A 36 -3.24 6.33 -20.42
C GLU A 36 -3.04 5.08 -21.29
N ASN A 37 -1.91 4.96 -21.98
CA ASN A 37 -1.65 3.83 -22.88
C ASN A 37 -1.29 2.56 -22.11
N ASP A 38 -1.83 1.42 -22.56
CA ASP A 38 -1.50 0.10 -22.05
C ASP A 38 -0.04 -0.29 -22.33
N LEU A 39 0.56 -1.05 -21.41
CA LEU A 39 1.90 -1.61 -21.58
C LEU A 39 1.83 -2.92 -22.36
N ARG A 40 2.77 -3.09 -23.30
CA ARG A 40 2.89 -4.31 -24.10
C ARG A 40 4.27 -4.94 -23.91
N PHE A 41 4.30 -6.20 -23.50
CA PHE A 41 5.52 -6.99 -23.35
C PHE A 41 5.55 -8.05 -24.45
N ALA A 42 6.59 -8.05 -25.28
CA ALA A 42 6.84 -9.13 -26.21
C ALA A 42 7.53 -10.29 -25.48
N LEU A 43 7.07 -11.52 -25.68
CA LEU A 43 7.69 -12.68 -25.09
C LEU A 43 8.88 -13.17 -25.93
N PRO A 44 10.00 -13.54 -25.30
CA PRO A 44 11.11 -14.17 -25.99
C PRO A 44 10.78 -15.62 -26.37
N LYS A 45 11.65 -16.24 -27.17
CA LYS A 45 11.54 -17.66 -27.56
C LYS A 45 11.34 -18.58 -26.35
N PRO A 46 10.49 -19.62 -26.46
CA PRO A 46 9.80 -20.09 -27.68
C PRO A 46 8.49 -19.36 -28.01
N HIS A 47 8.05 -18.43 -27.17
CA HIS A 47 6.77 -17.71 -27.31
C HIS A 47 6.87 -16.47 -28.20
N GLU A 48 7.77 -16.51 -29.19
CA GLU A 48 8.03 -15.38 -30.08
C GLU A 48 6.77 -15.09 -30.91
N GLY A 49 6.28 -13.84 -30.82
CA GLY A 49 5.02 -13.40 -31.43
C GLY A 49 3.86 -13.25 -30.44
N GLU A 50 3.96 -13.80 -29.23
CA GLU A 50 3.00 -13.53 -28.17
C GLU A 50 3.30 -12.19 -27.49
N THR A 51 2.23 -11.42 -27.20
CA THR A 51 2.33 -10.14 -26.50
C THR A 51 1.41 -10.14 -25.29
N ILE A 52 1.96 -9.77 -24.12
CA ILE A 52 1.18 -9.52 -22.92
C ILE A 52 0.80 -8.05 -22.90
N VAL A 53 -0.50 -7.76 -22.76
CA VAL A 53 -1.01 -6.39 -22.60
C VAL A 53 -1.40 -6.18 -21.13
N LEU A 54 -0.84 -5.17 -20.49
CA LEU A 54 -1.21 -4.74 -19.14
C LEU A 54 -1.92 -3.39 -19.20
N PRO A 55 -3.04 -3.23 -18.45
CA PRO A 55 -3.68 -1.93 -18.29
C PRO A 55 -2.68 -0.87 -17.79
N ALA A 56 -2.82 0.38 -18.25
CA ALA A 56 -1.98 1.48 -17.79
C ALA A 56 -1.93 1.62 -16.26
N SER A 57 -3.06 1.37 -15.57
CA SER A 57 -3.16 1.38 -14.11
C SER A 57 -2.30 0.30 -13.45
N ALA A 58 -2.30 -0.93 -13.98
CA ALA A 58 -1.43 -2.01 -13.50
C ALA A 58 0.05 -1.69 -13.79
N GLY A 59 0.34 -1.06 -14.92
CA GLY A 59 1.68 -0.57 -15.25
C GLY A 59 2.24 0.42 -14.23
N ARG A 60 1.42 1.37 -13.77
CA ARG A 60 1.81 2.32 -12.71
C ARG A 60 2.17 1.61 -11.41
N LEU A 61 1.33 0.66 -10.99
CA LEU A 61 1.59 -0.15 -9.79
C LEU A 61 2.88 -0.99 -9.93
N LEU A 62 3.12 -1.55 -11.12
CA LEU A 62 4.34 -2.32 -11.39
C LEU A 62 5.59 -1.46 -11.26
N ILE A 63 5.58 -0.23 -11.78
CA ILE A 63 6.71 0.69 -11.66
C ILE A 63 6.99 1.03 -10.19
N GLU A 64 5.95 1.31 -9.41
CA GLU A 64 6.10 1.61 -7.98
C GLU A 64 6.65 0.41 -7.21
N MET A 65 6.13 -0.80 -7.46
CA MET A 65 6.64 -2.03 -6.86
C MET A 65 8.11 -2.26 -7.20
N LEU A 66 8.51 -2.12 -8.48
CA LEU A 66 9.90 -2.27 -8.90
C LEU A 66 10.80 -1.19 -8.28
N THR A 67 10.28 0.03 -8.06
CA THR A 67 11.02 1.10 -7.39
C THR A 67 11.30 0.76 -5.93
N GLN A 68 10.33 0.17 -5.22
CA GLN A 68 10.52 -0.33 -3.85
C GLN A 68 11.53 -1.48 -3.82
N MET A 69 11.42 -2.45 -4.74
CA MET A 69 12.36 -3.56 -4.84
C MET A 69 13.79 -3.08 -5.12
N ALA A 70 13.95 -2.08 -5.99
CA ALA A 70 15.25 -1.47 -6.31
C ALA A 70 15.94 -0.84 -5.09
N GLN A 71 15.15 -0.39 -4.11
CA GLN A 71 15.65 0.16 -2.83
C GLN A 71 15.92 -0.94 -1.79
N GLY A 72 15.66 -2.21 -2.12
CA GLY A 72 15.76 -3.33 -1.19
C GLY A 72 14.56 -3.47 -0.25
N ASN A 73 13.48 -2.72 -0.49
CA ASN A 73 12.31 -2.75 0.37
C ASN A 73 11.46 -4.00 0.05
N PRO A 74 10.98 -4.74 1.08
CA PRO A 74 10.01 -5.80 0.88
C PRO A 74 8.72 -5.25 0.25
N VAL A 75 8.13 -6.01 -0.67
CA VAL A 75 6.87 -5.65 -1.33
C VAL A 75 5.79 -6.69 -1.06
N MET A 76 4.55 -6.22 -0.91
CA MET A 76 3.36 -7.05 -0.69
C MET A 76 2.18 -6.44 -1.45
N LEU A 77 1.42 -7.28 -2.16
CA LEU A 77 0.16 -6.88 -2.78
C LEU A 77 -1.02 -7.38 -1.94
N MET A 78 -1.81 -6.46 -1.41
CA MET A 78 -2.95 -6.76 -0.55
C MET A 78 -4.27 -6.33 -1.19
N PRO A 79 -5.25 -7.24 -1.36
CA PRO A 79 -6.58 -6.87 -1.83
C PRO A 79 -7.29 -5.95 -0.83
N LEU A 80 -8.02 -4.95 -1.32
CA LEU A 80 -8.77 -4.02 -0.44
C LEU A 80 -9.87 -4.70 0.38
N HIS A 81 -10.46 -5.77 -0.14
CA HIS A 81 -11.46 -6.59 0.56
C HIS A 81 -10.84 -7.64 1.49
N ALA A 82 -9.53 -7.61 1.68
CA ALA A 82 -8.87 -8.47 2.65
C ALA A 82 -9.31 -8.12 4.06
N GLU A 83 -9.55 -9.15 4.85
CA GLU A 83 -9.81 -9.01 6.26
C GLU A 83 -8.54 -9.21 7.06
N LEU A 84 -8.21 -8.20 7.84
CA LEU A 84 -7.07 -8.19 8.71
C LEU A 84 -7.44 -8.72 10.08
N THR A 85 -6.52 -9.49 10.64
CA THR A 85 -6.46 -9.71 12.09
C THR A 85 -6.17 -8.39 12.80
N THR A 86 -6.48 -8.32 14.09
CA THR A 86 -6.11 -7.16 14.91
C THR A 86 -4.60 -6.94 15.00
N GLN A 87 -3.79 -7.95 14.71
CA GLN A 87 -2.35 -7.79 14.71
C GLN A 87 -1.90 -7.10 13.41
N GLU A 88 -2.27 -7.66 12.26
CA GLU A 88 -1.97 -7.06 10.94
C GLU A 88 -2.48 -5.62 10.86
N ALA A 89 -3.72 -5.36 11.30
CA ALA A 89 -4.26 -4.01 11.32
C ALA A 89 -3.49 -3.03 12.23
N ALA A 90 -2.91 -3.52 13.33
CA ALA A 90 -2.12 -2.68 14.22
C ALA A 90 -0.75 -2.35 13.60
N GLU A 91 -0.15 -3.33 12.91
CA GLU A 91 1.09 -3.17 12.14
C GLU A 91 0.89 -2.14 11.01
N HIS A 92 -0.21 -2.20 10.26
CA HIS A 92 -0.53 -1.23 9.21
C HIS A 92 -0.71 0.22 9.72
N LEU A 93 -1.22 0.39 10.94
CA LEU A 93 -1.37 1.70 11.58
C LEU A 93 -0.10 2.13 12.34
N ASN A 94 0.94 1.30 12.41
CA ASN A 94 2.13 1.51 13.25
C ASN A 94 1.78 1.80 14.73
N VAL A 95 0.84 1.04 15.29
CA VAL A 95 0.39 1.18 16.69
C VAL A 95 0.44 -0.16 17.43
N SER A 96 0.30 -0.13 18.75
CA SER A 96 0.20 -1.35 19.54
C SER A 96 -1.17 -2.03 19.31
N ARG A 97 -1.17 -3.38 19.34
CA ARG A 97 -2.41 -4.16 19.24
C ARG A 97 -3.46 -3.77 20.30
N PRO A 98 -3.12 -3.55 21.60
CA PRO A 98 -4.09 -3.08 22.59
C PRO A 98 -4.73 -1.74 22.22
N TYR A 99 -3.95 -0.81 21.68
CA TYR A 99 -4.47 0.49 21.23
C TYR A 99 -5.48 0.32 20.09
N LEU A 100 -5.14 -0.49 19.07
CA LEU A 100 -6.09 -0.81 18.00
C LEU A 100 -7.37 -1.43 18.56
N VAL A 101 -7.27 -2.41 19.47
CA VAL A 101 -8.46 -3.05 20.06
C VAL A 101 -9.33 -2.01 20.77
N GLY A 102 -8.73 -1.04 21.46
CA GLY A 102 -9.46 0.09 22.05
C GLY A 102 -10.21 0.93 21.03
N LEU A 103 -9.63 1.20 19.86
CA LEU A 103 -10.31 1.91 18.76
C LEU A 103 -11.51 1.11 18.23
N LEU A 104 -11.34 -0.21 18.05
CA LEU A 104 -12.43 -1.09 17.60
C LEU A 104 -13.57 -1.13 18.62
N GLU A 105 -13.27 -1.24 19.91
CA GLU A 105 -14.27 -1.27 20.98
C GLU A 105 -15.00 0.07 21.15
N LYS A 106 -14.35 1.19 20.83
CA LYS A 106 -14.97 2.52 20.77
C LYS A 106 -15.81 2.75 19.51
N GLY A 107 -15.73 1.86 18.51
CA GLY A 107 -16.43 2.00 17.24
C GLY A 107 -15.79 2.99 16.27
N GLU A 108 -14.55 3.42 16.53
CA GLU A 108 -13.80 4.34 15.64
C GLU A 108 -13.42 3.68 14.31
N ILE A 109 -13.22 2.36 14.34
CA ILE A 109 -12.94 1.54 13.16
C ILE A 109 -13.96 0.39 13.14
N PRO A 110 -14.73 0.23 12.06
CA PRO A 110 -15.62 -0.91 11.90
C PRO A 110 -14.88 -2.24 12.00
N PHE A 111 -15.51 -3.23 12.63
CA PHE A 111 -15.01 -4.59 12.67
C PHE A 111 -16.16 -5.59 12.73
N ARG A 112 -15.86 -6.82 12.33
CA ARG A 112 -16.77 -7.96 12.55
C ARG A 112 -16.11 -9.02 13.39
N LYS A 113 -16.93 -9.90 13.98
CA LYS A 113 -16.44 -11.09 14.68
C LYS A 113 -16.53 -12.32 13.78
N VAL A 114 -15.48 -13.12 13.78
CA VAL A 114 -15.43 -14.47 13.21
C VAL A 114 -15.11 -15.42 14.35
N GLY A 115 -16.15 -16.09 14.86
CA GLY A 115 -16.06 -16.77 16.15
C GLY A 115 -15.74 -15.78 17.27
N THR A 116 -14.64 -16.02 17.99
CA THR A 116 -14.15 -15.16 19.07
C THR A 116 -13.19 -14.06 18.59
N HIS A 117 -12.75 -14.11 17.34
CA HIS A 117 -11.74 -13.19 16.81
C HIS A 117 -12.37 -12.00 16.09
N ARG A 118 -11.74 -10.83 16.23
CA ARG A 118 -12.10 -9.64 15.45
C ARG A 118 -11.41 -9.67 14.09
N ARG A 119 -12.10 -9.14 13.08
CA ARG A 119 -11.63 -8.93 11.72
C ARG A 119 -11.96 -7.51 11.28
N VAL A 120 -10.99 -6.84 10.69
CA VAL A 120 -11.08 -5.46 10.21
C VAL A 120 -10.92 -5.48 8.70
N MET A 121 -11.84 -4.86 7.95
CA MET A 121 -11.64 -4.71 6.51
C MET A 121 -10.50 -3.74 6.26
N PHE A 122 -9.60 -4.07 5.34
CA PHE A 122 -8.46 -3.22 5.05
C PHE A 122 -8.89 -1.82 4.55
N SER A 123 -9.98 -1.74 3.77
CA SER A 123 -10.59 -0.48 3.35
C SER A 123 -10.99 0.43 4.52
N ASP A 124 -11.56 -0.14 5.59
CA ASP A 124 -12.00 0.60 6.76
C ASP A 124 -10.80 1.11 7.56
N LEU A 125 -9.74 0.29 7.63
CA LEU A 125 -8.48 0.66 8.25
C LEU A 125 -7.79 1.83 7.52
N LEU A 126 -7.75 1.79 6.20
CA LEU A 126 -7.20 2.88 5.37
C LEU A 126 -8.02 4.16 5.54
N SER A 127 -9.35 4.06 5.51
CA SER A 127 -10.23 5.22 5.71
C SER A 127 -10.00 5.89 7.07
N TYR A 128 -9.79 5.10 8.12
CA TYR A 128 -9.42 5.63 9.43
C TYR A 128 -8.05 6.30 9.42
N LYS A 129 -7.05 5.69 8.78
CA LYS A 129 -5.69 6.23 8.64
C LYS A 129 -5.69 7.58 7.92
N ASP A 130 -6.39 7.68 6.81
CA ASP A 130 -6.47 8.91 6.02
C ASP A 130 -7.07 10.05 6.86
N LYS A 131 -8.14 9.75 7.63
CA LYS A 131 -8.78 10.73 8.52
C LYS A 131 -7.81 11.27 9.58
N ILE A 132 -7.03 10.41 10.24
CA ILE A 132 -6.08 10.84 11.28
C ILE A 132 -4.86 11.55 10.68
N ASP A 133 -4.38 11.15 9.51
CA ASP A 133 -3.25 11.81 8.86
C ASP A 133 -3.62 13.21 8.38
N GLN A 134 -4.84 13.41 7.87
CA GLN A 134 -5.38 14.75 7.58
C GLN A 134 -5.48 15.62 8.84
N ALA A 135 -6.04 15.09 9.93
CA ALA A 135 -6.14 15.84 11.19
C ALA A 135 -4.76 16.21 11.77
N ARG A 136 -3.74 15.37 11.58
CA ARG A 136 -2.36 15.67 11.96
C ARG A 136 -1.78 16.83 11.14
N LEU A 137 -1.96 16.82 9.82
CA LEU A 137 -1.50 17.89 8.94
C LEU A 137 -2.14 19.23 9.32
N GLU A 138 -3.47 19.26 9.51
CA GLU A 138 -4.18 20.47 9.95
C GLU A 138 -3.66 21.01 11.30
N SER A 139 -3.24 20.12 12.20
CA SER A 139 -2.69 20.50 13.50
C SER A 139 -1.27 21.08 13.36
N LEU A 140 -0.45 20.52 12.48
CA LEU A 140 0.88 21.05 12.17
C LEU A 140 0.80 22.43 11.52
N ASP A 141 -0.13 22.63 10.60
CA ASP A 141 -0.35 23.94 9.95
C ASP A 141 -0.74 25.00 10.98
N LYS A 142 -1.64 24.68 11.92
CA LYS A 142 -2.00 25.58 13.03
C LYS A 142 -0.82 25.92 13.91
N LEU A 143 0.01 24.93 14.27
CA LEU A 143 1.22 25.17 15.06
C LEU A 143 2.23 26.06 14.32
N ALA A 144 2.38 25.88 13.00
CA ALA A 144 3.25 26.72 12.17
C ALA A 144 2.73 28.17 12.07
N GLU A 145 1.42 28.36 11.87
CA GLU A 145 0.79 29.69 11.88
C GLU A 145 0.95 30.39 13.23
N GLU A 146 0.77 29.67 14.34
CA GLU A 146 0.95 30.20 15.69
C GLU A 146 2.42 30.58 15.96
N ALA A 147 3.37 29.72 15.56
CA ALA A 147 4.80 30.02 15.67
C ALA A 147 5.18 31.27 14.85
N GLN A 148 4.66 31.42 13.63
CA GLN A 148 4.93 32.59 12.79
C GLN A 148 4.30 33.89 13.35
N LYS A 149 3.14 33.80 14.03
CA LYS A 149 2.54 34.93 14.76
C LYS A 149 3.35 35.31 16.00
N LEU A 150 3.99 34.34 16.66
CA LEU A 150 4.80 34.55 17.86
C LEU A 150 6.22 35.05 17.55
N ASP A 151 6.77 34.71 16.37
CA ASP A 151 8.10 35.13 15.90
C ASP A 151 8.08 36.43 15.05
N MET A 152 6.91 37.06 14.87
CA MET A 152 6.76 38.32 14.13
C MET A 152 6.08 39.41 14.97
N GLY A 153 6.85 39.94 15.92
CA GLY A 153 6.43 41.10 16.71
C GLY A 153 7.58 41.80 17.41
N TYR A 154 8.63 42.21 16.67
CA TYR A 154 9.32 43.52 16.67
C TYR A 154 10.50 43.50 15.70
#